data_AF-A0A8H6M2K0-F1
#
_entry.id   AF-A0A8H6M2K0-F1
#
_cell.length_a   1.000
_cell.length_b   1.000
_cell.length_c   1.000
_cell.angle_alpha   90.00
_cell.angle_beta   90.00
_cell.angle_gamma   90.00
#
_symmetry.space_group_name_H-M   'P 1'
#
loop_
_entity.id
_entity.type
_entity.pdbx_description
1 polymer ?
#
loop_
_entity_poly.entity_id
_entity_poly.type
_entity_poly.pdbx_seq_one_letter_code
_entity_poly.pdbx_strand_id
1 'polypeptide(L)'
;MSTIPESQQALELEIAKLEQVLASLKRRRNALSAISQLPTELMHRIFYLSIRYPAEAHGKAWTRLSNLDDTRRSISHVSHDWRTIALEWPKLWSEIHIKNTPKVEYLDLIRERARAIPLSLMTHWITHSTVPAVRHVFQTEGAQLIPSLYYETFFRS
;
A
#
# COMPACT_ATOMS: atom_id res chain seq x y z
N MET A 1 36.95 -31.45 -18.18
CA MET A 1 36.00 -31.80 -17.11
C MET A 1 35.51 -30.50 -16.49
N SER A 2 34.45 -29.90 -17.04
CA SER A 2 33.84 -28.69 -16.44
C SER A 2 33.35 -29.03 -15.05
N THR A 3 33.73 -28.20 -14.07
CA THR A 3 33.34 -28.42 -12.69
C THR A 3 31.84 -28.10 -12.56
N ILE A 4 31.08 -28.97 -11.92
CA ILE A 4 29.62 -28.85 -11.72
C ILE A 4 29.17 -27.44 -11.26
N PRO A 5 29.92 -26.71 -10.40
CA PRO A 5 29.57 -25.34 -10.00
C PRO A 5 29.57 -24.31 -11.15
N GLU A 6 30.50 -24.41 -12.11
CA GLU A 6 30.57 -23.51 -13.27
C GLU A 6 29.33 -23.68 -14.16
N SER A 7 28.80 -24.90 -14.25
CA SER A 7 27.58 -25.20 -15.02
C SER A 7 26.31 -24.69 -14.34
N GLN A 8 26.24 -24.76 -13.00
CA GLN A 8 25.13 -24.18 -12.23
C GLN A 8 25.11 -22.65 -12.33
N GLN A 9 26.28 -22.01 -12.19
CA GLN A 9 26.37 -20.55 -12.31
C GLN A 9 26.00 -20.05 -13.71
N ALA A 10 26.39 -20.76 -14.76
CA ALA A 10 25.99 -20.43 -16.12
C ALA A 10 24.47 -20.53 -16.30
N LEU A 11 23.83 -21.57 -15.74
CA LEU A 11 22.37 -21.74 -15.78
C LEU A 11 21.63 -20.63 -15.00
N GLU A 12 22.10 -20.26 -13.81
CA GLU A 12 21.51 -19.16 -13.03
C GLU A 12 21.59 -17.82 -13.77
N LEU A 13 22.72 -17.55 -14.44
CA LEU A 13 22.88 -16.37 -15.29
C LEU A 13 21.90 -16.38 -16.47
N GLU A 14 21.69 -17.55 -17.08
CA GLU A 14 20.72 -17.71 -18.16
C GLU A 14 19.28 -17.52 -17.69
N ILE A 15 18.91 -18.10 -16.53
CA ILE A 15 17.61 -17.91 -15.89
C ILE A 15 17.37 -16.42 -15.62
N ALA A 16 18.32 -15.74 -14.96
CA ALA A 16 18.20 -14.32 -14.65
C ALA A 16 18.02 -13.47 -15.93
N LYS A 17 18.73 -13.81 -17.02
CA LYS A 17 18.57 -13.14 -18.31
C LYS A 17 17.18 -13.36 -18.91
N LEU A 18 16.67 -14.60 -18.87
CA LEU A 18 15.33 -14.92 -19.36
C LEU A 18 14.23 -14.25 -18.53
N GLU A 19 14.39 -14.19 -17.21
CA GLU A 19 13.49 -13.47 -16.32
C GLU A 19 13.42 -11.97 -16.62
N GLN A 20 14.56 -11.33 -16.92
CA GLN A 20 14.59 -9.94 -17.36
C GLN A 20 13.84 -9.72 -18.68
N VAL A 21 14.02 -10.61 -19.66
CA VAL A 21 13.29 -10.56 -20.93
C VAL A 21 11.79 -10.74 -20.69
N LEU A 22 11.40 -11.72 -19.88
CA LEU A 22 10.00 -11.98 -19.55
C LEU A 22 9.37 -10.79 -18.82
N ALA A 23 10.08 -10.18 -17.88
CA ALA A 23 9.63 -8.99 -17.16
C ALA A 23 9.45 -7.78 -18.11
N SER A 24 10.34 -7.62 -19.09
CA SER A 24 10.22 -6.59 -20.14
C SER A 24 8.98 -6.81 -21.02
N LEU A 25 8.76 -8.04 -21.48
CA LEU A 25 7.58 -8.39 -22.29
C LEU A 25 6.27 -8.19 -21.51
N LYS A 26 6.23 -8.60 -20.24
CA LYS A 26 5.08 -8.37 -19.34
C LYS A 26 4.79 -6.88 -19.16
N ARG A 27 5.83 -6.05 -18.99
CA ARG A 27 5.69 -4.58 -18.91
C ARG A 27 5.08 -4.01 -20.19
N ARG A 28 5.62 -4.38 -21.36
CA ARG A 28 5.08 -3.94 -22.66
C ARG A 28 3.62 -4.35 -22.84
N ARG A 29 3.27 -5.60 -22.50
CA ARG A 29 1.88 -6.08 -22.56
C ARG A 29 0.98 -5.27 -21.62
N ASN A 30 1.42 -5.01 -20.39
CA ASN A 30 0.63 -4.23 -19.43
C ASN A 30 0.42 -2.79 -19.92
N ALA A 31 1.44 -2.16 -20.52
CA ALA A 31 1.32 -0.82 -21.11
C ALA A 31 0.28 -0.73 -22.24
N LEU A 32 -0.02 -1.84 -22.92
CA LEU A 32 -1.07 -1.91 -23.94
C LEU A 32 -2.48 -2.08 -23.35
N SER A 33 -2.61 -2.32 -22.04
CA SER A 33 -3.93 -2.45 -21.41
C SER A 33 -4.63 -1.09 -21.33
N ALA A 34 -5.96 -1.09 -21.46
CA ALA A 34 -6.75 0.14 -21.41
C ALA A 34 -6.55 0.93 -20.10
N ILE A 35 -6.35 0.22 -18.98
CA ILE A 35 -6.13 0.85 -17.67
C ILE A 35 -4.75 1.51 -17.56
N SER A 36 -3.73 0.99 -18.25
CA SER A 36 -2.40 1.60 -18.29
C SER A 36 -2.31 2.83 -19.21
N GLN A 37 -3.33 3.07 -20.04
CA GLN A 37 -3.43 4.26 -20.90
C GLN A 37 -4.18 5.41 -20.23
N LEU A 38 -4.69 5.21 -19.01
CA LEU A 38 -5.35 6.27 -18.27
C LEU A 38 -4.34 7.34 -17.83
N PRO A 39 -4.71 8.63 -17.92
CA PRO A 39 -3.96 9.69 -17.26
C PRO A 39 -3.73 9.39 -15.78
N THR A 40 -2.58 9.84 -15.27
CA THR A 40 -2.15 9.61 -13.88
C THR A 40 -3.17 10.14 -12.87
N GLU A 41 -3.91 11.20 -13.19
CA GLU A 41 -4.99 11.75 -12.36
C GLU A 41 -6.14 10.76 -12.16
N LEU A 42 -6.52 10.02 -13.21
CA LEU A 42 -7.54 8.98 -13.12
C LEU A 42 -7.03 7.78 -12.34
N MET A 43 -5.75 7.43 -12.52
CA MET A 43 -5.10 6.38 -11.73
C MET A 43 -5.09 6.73 -10.24
N HIS A 44 -4.71 7.95 -9.87
CA HIS A 44 -4.81 8.45 -8.50
C HIS A 44 -6.24 8.35 -7.97
N ARG A 45 -7.23 8.75 -8.77
CA ARG A 45 -8.65 8.67 -8.36
C ARG A 45 -9.10 7.23 -8.12
N ILE A 46 -8.70 6.29 -8.98
CA ILE A 46 -8.99 4.87 -8.79
C ILE A 46 -8.34 4.37 -7.50
N PHE A 47 -7.04 4.64 -7.29
CA PHE A 47 -6.31 4.22 -6.10
C PHE A 47 -6.95 4.81 -4.83
N TYR A 48 -7.35 6.07 -4.87
CA TYR A 48 -8.07 6.76 -3.80
C TYR A 48 -9.35 6.03 -3.41
N LEU A 49 -10.17 5.71 -4.41
CA LEU A 49 -11.45 5.06 -4.18
C LEU A 49 -11.26 3.63 -3.67
N SER A 50 -10.25 2.92 -4.15
CA SER A 50 -9.91 1.56 -3.70
C SER A 50 -9.52 1.51 -2.22
N ILE A 51 -8.75 2.49 -1.72
CA ILE A 51 -8.39 2.53 -0.29
C ILE A 51 -9.56 2.96 0.60
N ARG A 52 -10.44 3.84 0.08
CA ARG A 52 -11.54 4.43 0.86
C ARG A 52 -12.74 3.50 0.95
N TYR A 53 -12.98 2.71 -0.10
CA TYR A 53 -14.09 1.79 -0.22
C TYR A 53 -13.59 0.37 -0.55
N PRO A 54 -12.89 -0.29 0.40
CA PRO A 54 -12.41 -1.66 0.16
C PRO A 54 -13.58 -2.62 -0.08
N ALA A 55 -13.37 -3.60 -0.95
CA ALA A 55 -14.38 -4.55 -1.44
C ALA A 55 -15.11 -5.39 -0.35
N GLU A 56 -14.69 -5.30 0.91
CA GLU A 56 -15.42 -5.83 2.08
C GLU A 56 -16.86 -5.32 2.19
N ALA A 57 -17.19 -4.18 1.57
CA ALA A 57 -18.56 -3.67 1.48
C ALA A 57 -19.52 -4.55 0.65
N HIS A 58 -19.01 -5.54 -0.11
CA HIS A 58 -19.79 -6.34 -1.07
C HIS A 58 -19.88 -7.84 -0.76
N GLY A 59 -19.70 -8.24 0.51
CA GLY A 59 -20.08 -9.57 0.99
C GLY A 59 -18.97 -10.64 0.97
N LYS A 60 -18.75 -11.21 2.16
CA LYS A 60 -18.16 -12.50 2.60
C LYS A 60 -16.99 -13.19 1.85
N ALA A 61 -16.59 -12.83 0.63
CA ALA A 61 -15.52 -13.52 -0.11
C ALA A 61 -14.15 -12.86 0.02
N TRP A 62 -14.07 -11.57 0.35
CA TRP A 62 -12.80 -10.81 0.48
C TRP A 62 -12.28 -10.66 1.92
N THR A 63 -12.91 -11.35 2.87
CA THR A 63 -12.60 -11.30 4.31
C THR A 63 -11.22 -11.83 4.71
N ARG A 64 -10.42 -12.36 3.78
CA ARG A 64 -9.01 -12.72 4.03
C ARG A 64 -8.02 -11.56 3.83
N LEU A 65 -8.42 -10.45 3.19
CA LEU A 65 -7.58 -9.27 2.96
C LEU A 65 -7.89 -8.11 3.93
N SER A 66 -8.66 -8.36 5.00
CA SER A 66 -9.27 -7.33 5.84
C SER A 66 -8.34 -6.64 6.85
N ASN A 67 -7.03 -6.80 6.67
CA ASN A 67 -6.05 -5.91 7.27
C ASN A 67 -5.75 -4.82 6.25
N LEU A 68 -5.98 -3.57 6.65
CA LEU A 68 -5.83 -2.33 5.86
C LEU A 68 -4.52 -2.16 5.09
N ASP A 69 -3.54 -3.01 5.41
CA ASP A 69 -2.25 -3.11 4.76
C ASP A 69 -2.31 -3.69 3.35
N ASP A 70 -3.40 -4.39 2.97
CA ASP A 70 -3.41 -5.14 1.72
C ASP A 70 -3.72 -4.29 0.48
N THR A 71 -4.64 -3.32 0.54
CA THR A 71 -5.05 -2.64 -0.70
C THR A 71 -3.91 -1.83 -1.35
N ARG A 72 -3.13 -1.10 -0.55
CA ARG A 72 -1.95 -0.34 -1.05
C ARG A 72 -0.87 -1.27 -1.59
N ARG A 73 -0.65 -2.38 -0.90
CA ARG A 73 0.29 -3.43 -1.30
C ARG A 73 -0.16 -4.04 -2.61
N SER A 74 -1.41 -4.46 -2.69
CA SER A 74 -2.06 -5.00 -3.88
C SER A 74 -1.91 -4.05 -5.06
N ILE A 75 -2.24 -2.76 -4.91
CA ILE A 75 -2.04 -1.72 -5.94
C ILE A 75 -0.58 -1.67 -6.40
N SER A 76 0.36 -1.59 -5.45
CA SER A 76 1.81 -1.53 -5.73
C SER A 76 2.40 -2.81 -6.33
N HIS A 77 1.63 -3.91 -6.40
CA HIS A 77 2.06 -5.20 -6.92
C HIS A 77 1.40 -5.57 -8.27
N VAL A 78 0.45 -4.77 -8.77
CA VAL A 78 -0.23 -5.03 -10.07
C VAL A 78 0.75 -4.97 -11.24
N SER A 79 1.49 -3.87 -11.36
CA SER A 79 2.44 -3.63 -12.44
C SER A 79 3.54 -2.69 -12.00
N HIS A 80 4.59 -2.56 -12.82
CA HIS A 80 5.64 -1.58 -12.60
C HIS A 80 5.08 -0.15 -12.59
N ASP A 81 4.24 0.19 -13.57
CA ASP A 81 3.69 1.54 -13.71
C ASP A 81 2.77 1.90 -12.54
N TRP A 82 1.93 0.96 -12.09
CA TRP A 82 1.06 1.17 -10.92
C TRP A 82 1.88 1.40 -9.65
N ARG A 83 2.99 0.67 -9.49
CA ARG A 83 3.91 0.88 -8.38
C ARG A 83 4.53 2.26 -8.44
N THR A 84 5.02 2.68 -9.59
CA THR A 84 5.63 4.00 -9.78
C THR A 84 4.62 5.10 -9.41
N ILE A 85 3.42 5.07 -9.99
CA ILE A 85 2.35 6.03 -9.69
C ILE A 85 1.97 6.02 -8.20
N ALA A 86 1.82 4.84 -7.60
CA ALA A 86 1.45 4.71 -6.19
C ALA A 86 2.53 5.28 -5.25
N LEU A 87 3.81 5.01 -5.52
CA LEU A 87 4.93 5.51 -4.70
C LEU A 87 5.19 7.01 -4.90
N GLU A 88 4.88 7.54 -6.07
CA GLU A 88 5.01 8.97 -6.40
C GLU A 88 3.87 9.83 -5.87
N TRP A 89 2.79 9.23 -5.35
CA TRP A 89 1.62 9.93 -4.87
C TRP A 89 1.48 9.86 -3.34
N PRO A 90 2.08 10.80 -2.57
CA PRO A 90 2.13 10.70 -1.11
C PRO A 90 0.74 10.73 -0.46
N LYS A 91 -0.26 11.31 -1.12
CA LYS A 91 -1.65 11.34 -0.63
C LYS A 91 -2.23 9.94 -0.46
N LEU A 92 -1.83 8.96 -1.29
CA LEU A 92 -2.21 7.55 -1.13
C LEU A 92 -1.81 6.99 0.23
N TRP A 93 -0.67 7.43 0.75
CA TRP A 93 -0.06 6.99 1.99
C TRP A 93 -0.51 7.84 3.20
N SER A 94 -1.12 9.01 2.96
CA SER A 94 -1.55 9.90 4.04
C SER A 94 -2.80 9.44 4.80
N GLU A 95 -3.69 8.66 4.18
CA GLU A 95 -4.99 8.27 4.78
C GLU A 95 -4.94 6.85 5.36
N ILE A 96 -4.65 6.73 6.64
CA ILE A 96 -4.55 5.45 7.33
C ILE A 96 -5.94 5.11 7.86
N HIS A 97 -6.49 3.93 7.57
CA HIS A 97 -7.56 3.42 8.42
C HIS A 97 -6.98 2.36 9.35
N ILE A 98 -7.43 2.34 10.60
CA ILE A 98 -7.03 1.39 11.63
C ILE A 98 -8.27 0.58 12.03
N LYS A 99 -8.25 -0.72 11.72
CA LYS A 99 -9.20 -1.73 12.22
C LYS A 99 -8.57 -2.55 13.36
N ASN A 100 -7.26 -2.78 13.31
CA ASN A 100 -6.44 -3.53 14.27
C ASN A 100 -5.18 -2.73 14.62
N THR A 101 -4.50 -3.05 15.73
CA THR A 101 -3.22 -2.41 16.10
C THR A 101 -2.18 -2.62 14.99
N PRO A 102 -1.76 -1.57 14.26
CA PRO A 102 -0.77 -1.69 13.21
C PRO A 102 0.63 -1.92 13.80
N LYS A 103 1.49 -2.61 13.04
CA LYS A 103 2.91 -2.73 13.38
C LYS A 103 3.59 -1.36 13.26
N VAL A 104 4.52 -1.07 14.17
CA VAL A 104 5.23 0.23 14.18
C VAL A 104 6.02 0.43 12.88
N GLU A 105 6.70 -0.60 12.40
CA GLU A 105 7.50 -0.54 11.17
C GLU A 105 6.65 -0.23 9.93
N TYR A 106 5.38 -0.68 9.95
CA TYR A 106 4.44 -0.32 8.89
C TYR A 106 4.09 1.15 8.96
N LEU A 107 3.84 1.69 10.15
CA LEU A 107 3.53 3.11 10.31
C LEU A 107 4.70 4.01 9.91
N ASP A 108 5.93 3.62 10.21
CA ASP A 108 7.13 4.33 9.78
C ASP A 108 7.23 4.38 8.25
N LEU A 109 7.00 3.23 7.59
CA LEU A 109 6.97 3.15 6.13
C LEU A 109 5.86 4.03 5.52
N ILE A 110 4.68 4.04 6.14
CA ILE A 110 3.59 4.90 5.71
C ILE A 110 3.97 6.37 5.86
N ARG A 111 4.59 6.75 6.99
CA ARG A 111 5.03 8.12 7.26
C ARG A 111 6.08 8.57 6.24
N GLU A 112 7.09 7.74 5.98
CA GLU A 112 8.13 8.00 4.99
C GLU A 112 7.50 8.27 3.60
N ARG A 113 6.54 7.43 3.19
CA ARG A 113 5.89 7.54 1.89
C ARG A 113 4.88 8.67 1.79
N ALA A 114 4.25 9.06 2.89
CA ALA A 114 3.39 10.25 2.95
C ALA A 114 4.20 11.56 2.85
N ARG A 115 5.52 11.50 3.04
CA ARG A 115 6.44 12.64 2.97
C ARG A 115 5.95 13.77 3.88
N ALA A 116 5.86 15.00 3.36
CA ALA A 116 5.41 16.17 4.09
C ALA A 116 3.88 16.29 4.21
N ILE A 117 3.10 15.34 3.68
CA ILE A 117 1.63 15.41 3.78
C ILE A 117 1.19 15.01 5.20
N PRO A 118 0.30 15.79 5.83
CA PRO A 118 -0.39 15.41 7.08
C PRO A 118 -0.96 14.01 7.02
N LEU A 119 -0.68 13.19 8.04
CA LEU A 119 -1.34 11.90 8.19
C LEU A 119 -2.76 12.11 8.73
N SER A 120 -3.72 11.47 8.08
CA SER A 120 -5.12 11.42 8.48
C SER A 120 -5.44 10.00 8.93
N LEU A 121 -5.92 9.86 10.15
CA LEU A 121 -6.31 8.57 10.70
C LEU A 121 -7.84 8.43 10.74
N MET A 122 -8.34 7.33 10.18
CA MET A 122 -9.73 6.89 10.29
C MET A 122 -9.79 5.62 11.15
N THR A 123 -10.32 5.73 12.36
CA THR A 123 -10.54 4.58 13.24
C THR A 123 -12.01 4.21 13.21
N HIS A 124 -12.30 2.92 13.09
CA HIS A 124 -13.68 2.43 13.28
C HIS A 124 -13.92 2.04 14.75
N TRP A 125 -12.85 1.66 15.47
CA TRP A 125 -12.85 1.35 16.90
C TRP A 125 -11.47 1.72 17.49
N ILE A 126 -11.40 2.61 18.49
CA ILE A 126 -10.17 2.85 19.26
C ILE A 126 -10.24 1.99 20.52
N THR A 127 -9.33 1.03 20.67
CA THR A 127 -9.16 0.27 21.92
C THR A 127 -7.94 0.79 22.68
N HIS A 128 -7.86 0.56 24.00
CA HIS A 128 -6.68 0.90 24.80
C HIS A 128 -5.37 0.35 24.21
N SER A 129 -5.41 -0.80 23.53
CA SER A 129 -4.24 -1.42 22.89
C SER A 129 -3.80 -0.75 21.57
N THR A 130 -4.65 0.07 20.95
CA THR A 130 -4.31 0.81 19.72
C THR A 130 -3.69 2.19 19.99
N VAL A 131 -3.94 2.75 21.18
CA VAL A 131 -3.48 4.09 21.58
C VAL A 131 -1.96 4.27 21.52
N PRO A 132 -1.10 3.31 21.96
CA PRO A 132 0.35 3.50 21.89
C PRO A 132 0.87 3.61 20.46
N ALA A 133 0.38 2.77 19.55
CA ALA A 133 0.77 2.78 18.13
C ALA A 133 0.30 4.05 17.42
N VAL A 134 -0.93 4.49 17.70
CA VAL A 134 -1.45 5.78 17.18
C VAL A 134 -0.63 6.94 17.74
N ARG A 135 -0.35 6.95 19.05
CA ARG A 135 0.44 8.02 19.70
C ARG A 135 1.85 8.14 19.12
N HIS A 136 2.52 7.02 18.84
CA HIS A 136 3.86 7.00 18.24
C HIS A 136 3.93 7.79 16.93
N VAL A 137 2.91 7.64 16.07
CA VAL A 137 2.84 8.33 14.78
C VAL A 137 2.43 9.80 14.94
N PHE A 138 1.50 10.07 15.85
CA PHE A 138 0.91 11.40 16.04
C PHE A 138 1.77 12.38 16.86
N GLN A 139 2.81 11.91 17.55
CA GLN A 139 3.79 12.80 18.19
C GLN A 139 4.73 13.49 17.19
N THR A 140 4.65 13.15 15.90
CA THR A 140 5.32 13.91 14.84
C THR A 140 4.39 14.98 14.27
N GLU A 141 4.90 16.21 14.14
CA GLU A 141 4.12 17.41 13.78
C GLU A 141 3.20 17.21 12.56
N GLY A 142 1.96 17.68 12.67
CA GLY A 142 1.02 17.85 11.56
C GLY A 142 -0.02 16.74 11.35
N ALA A 143 -0.15 15.75 12.23
CA ALA A 143 -1.18 14.71 12.09
C ALA A 143 -2.56 15.20 12.58
N GLN A 144 -3.62 14.95 11.80
CA GLN A 144 -5.00 15.32 12.15
C GLN A 144 -5.85 14.05 12.33
N LEU A 145 -6.51 13.93 13.48
CA LEU A 145 -7.55 12.93 13.68
C LEU A 145 -8.79 13.40 12.92
N ILE A 146 -9.27 12.59 11.98
CA ILE A 146 -10.57 12.83 11.34
C ILE A 146 -11.56 11.97 12.12
N PRO A 147 -12.48 12.56 12.90
CA PRO A 147 -13.57 11.80 13.50
C PRO A 147 -14.34 11.14 12.36
N SER A 148 -14.39 9.81 12.36
CA SER A 148 -15.45 9.14 11.60
C SER A 148 -16.78 9.58 12.22
N LEU A 149 -17.87 9.57 11.45
CA LEU A 149 -19.21 10.06 11.85
C LEU A 149 -19.83 9.34 13.07
N TYR A 150 -19.06 8.53 13.78
CA TYR A 150 -19.42 7.85 15.00
C TYR A 150 -18.34 8.13 16.06
N TYR A 151 -18.75 8.75 17.17
CA TYR A 151 -18.08 8.85 18.48
C TYR A 151 -17.30 10.15 18.81
N GLU A 152 -18.00 10.99 19.59
CA GLU A 152 -17.51 12.22 20.23
C GLU A 152 -16.93 12.03 21.65
N THR A 153 -16.72 10.80 22.16
CA THR A 153 -16.62 10.60 23.62
C THR A 153 -15.29 10.14 24.21
N PHE A 154 -14.16 10.16 23.48
CA PHE A 154 -12.90 9.56 24.01
C PHE A 154 -11.74 10.52 24.34
N PHE A 155 -11.88 11.84 24.16
CA PHE A 155 -10.79 12.80 24.46
C PHE A 155 -11.03 13.70 25.68
N ARG A 156 -11.97 13.34 26.57
CA ARG A 156 -12.13 13.98 27.89
C ARG A 156 -11.90 12.98 29.02
N SER A 157 -10.63 12.70 29.33
CA SER A 157 -10.19 12.18 30.64
C SER A 157 -8.70 12.40 30.81
#